data_AF-A0A3N0GLM5-F1
#
_entry.id   AF-A0A3N0GLM5-F1
#
_cell.length_a   1.000
_cell.length_b   1.000
_cell.length_c   1.000
_cell.angle_alpha   90.00
_cell.angle_beta   90.00
_cell.angle_gamma   90.00
#
_symmetry.space_group_name_H-M   'P 1'
#
loop_
_entity.id
_entity.type
_entity.pdbx_description
1 polymer ?
#
loop_
_entity_poly.entity_id
_entity_poly.type
_entity_poly.pdbx_seq_one_letter_code
_entity_poly.pdbx_strand_id
1 'polypeptide(L)'
;MREVEIDAVPLDRLAALLEPERIERLSEYAARARDLLEGRTVWSVNATATGGGVAEMLQALLAYSRGAGVDARWLVLDGTPTFFGLTKRIHNVLHGSPGDGGPLGEEERATYEGVLAKNLKQLLRFVRPDDVVLLHDPQTAGLVPGVQAAGAHVVWRSHIGRDTPTDLTDVGWAFLRPYVEQAEAVIFSRGAYVPAWVDQNKVWVIPPSLDPFTAKNGDIPPGDVEAVLRHAGLTVTTERHGRFLFTRRDGSTGLVRPHAGLIEGGHPVPGHARVVLQVSRWDRLKDMAGVLAGFADHLPHLPDDVQLMLVGPETAGVTDDPEGAEVFEECKELRLQLPEESRRRIHLCSLPMDDGDENAYLVNALQRYATVVVQKSLIEGFGLTVTEPMWKGKPVIASRVGGIQDQIIDGESGLLLDDPTDLDSFGAALDRLLGDVALAAKLGENARERVRNHYLGDRHLMQYVDLFEQLYR
;
A
#
# COMPACT_ATOMS: atom_id res chain seq x y z
N MET A 1 -13.17 12.18 -16.40
CA MET A 1 -13.32 10.91 -15.69
C MET A 1 -13.20 9.82 -16.71
N ARG A 2 -12.44 8.79 -16.38
CA ARG A 2 -12.24 7.61 -17.20
C ARG A 2 -12.70 6.39 -16.43
N GLU A 3 -13.50 5.54 -17.06
CA GLU A 3 -13.83 4.22 -16.54
C GLU A 3 -12.64 3.28 -16.72
N VAL A 4 -12.33 2.52 -15.67
CA VAL A 4 -11.32 1.48 -15.71
C VAL A 4 -12.05 0.15 -15.79
N GLU A 5 -11.78 -0.60 -16.87
CA GLU A 5 -12.35 -1.92 -17.04
C GLU A 5 -11.71 -2.90 -16.05
N ILE A 6 -12.57 -3.67 -15.37
CA ILE A 6 -12.16 -4.69 -14.41
C ILE A 6 -12.86 -6.00 -14.77
N ASP A 7 -12.07 -7.04 -14.99
CA ASP A 7 -12.58 -8.38 -15.26
C ASP A 7 -13.08 -9.05 -13.98
N ALA A 8 -14.12 -9.87 -14.11
CA ALA A 8 -14.66 -10.63 -13.00
C ALA A 8 -13.70 -11.77 -12.62
N VAL A 9 -13.43 -11.91 -11.32
CA VAL A 9 -12.59 -12.99 -10.78
C VAL A 9 -13.42 -13.83 -9.81
N PRO A 10 -13.48 -15.16 -9.97
CA PRO A 10 -14.25 -16.03 -9.09
C PRO A 10 -13.82 -15.94 -7.63
N LEU A 11 -14.80 -15.89 -6.72
CA LEU A 11 -14.55 -15.94 -5.27
C LEU A 11 -13.86 -17.24 -4.82
N ASP A 12 -13.99 -18.32 -5.59
CA ASP A 12 -13.33 -19.61 -5.33
C ASP A 12 -11.81 -19.48 -5.17
N ARG A 13 -11.19 -18.47 -5.81
CA ARG A 13 -9.76 -18.18 -5.63
C ARG A 13 -9.46 -17.81 -4.19
N LEU A 14 -10.24 -16.90 -3.60
CA LEU A 14 -10.10 -16.56 -2.19
C LEU A 14 -10.46 -17.76 -1.32
N ALA A 15 -11.56 -18.45 -1.62
CA ALA A 15 -12.02 -19.61 -0.86
C ALA A 15 -10.94 -20.70 -0.70
N ALA A 16 -10.09 -20.91 -1.70
CA ALA A 16 -8.98 -21.87 -1.65
C ALA A 16 -7.94 -21.59 -0.53
N LEU A 17 -7.96 -20.41 0.08
CA LEU A 17 -7.05 -20.00 1.17
C LEU A 17 -7.74 -19.92 2.54
N LEU A 18 -9.05 -20.16 2.60
CA LEU A 18 -9.88 -19.95 3.78
C LEU A 18 -10.28 -21.28 4.42
N GLU A 19 -10.56 -21.23 5.72
CA GLU A 19 -11.17 -22.35 6.45
C GLU A 19 -12.63 -22.56 6.02
N PRO A 20 -13.17 -23.79 6.11
CA PRO A 20 -14.50 -24.14 5.61
C PRO A 20 -15.63 -23.21 6.08
N GLU A 21 -15.67 -22.85 7.36
CA GLU A 21 -16.72 -21.97 7.92
C GLU A 21 -16.65 -20.57 7.32
N ARG A 22 -15.45 -20.10 6.96
CA ARG A 22 -15.24 -18.78 6.36
C ARG A 22 -15.59 -18.78 4.88
N ILE A 23 -15.43 -19.91 4.19
CA ILE A 23 -15.90 -20.10 2.80
C ILE A 23 -17.43 -20.04 2.75
N GLU A 24 -18.10 -20.74 3.66
CA GLU A 24 -19.57 -20.73 3.77
C GLU A 24 -20.09 -19.30 3.99
N ARG A 25 -19.51 -18.59 4.97
CA ARG A 25 -19.84 -17.18 5.23
C ARG A 25 -19.60 -16.28 4.01
N LEU A 26 -18.49 -16.43 3.30
CA LEU A 26 -18.22 -15.65 2.10
C LEU A 26 -19.30 -15.88 1.02
N SER A 27 -19.76 -17.12 0.87
CA SER A 27 -20.84 -17.47 -0.07
C SER A 27 -22.19 -16.89 0.34
N GLU A 28 -22.54 -16.93 1.63
CA GLU A 28 -23.75 -16.29 2.17
C GLU A 28 -23.75 -14.77 1.93
N TYR A 29 -22.62 -14.12 2.21
CA TYR A 29 -22.45 -12.69 1.98
C TYR A 29 -22.50 -12.32 0.49
N ALA A 30 -21.94 -13.16 -0.38
CA ALA A 30 -22.05 -12.96 -1.82
C ALA A 30 -23.52 -13.06 -2.30
N ALA A 31 -24.31 -13.97 -1.73
CA ALA A 31 -25.75 -14.04 -2.02
C ALA A 31 -26.50 -12.80 -1.53
N ARG A 32 -26.28 -12.39 -0.26
CA ARG A 32 -26.83 -11.15 0.29
C ARG A 32 -26.49 -9.93 -0.56
N ALA A 33 -25.24 -9.82 -1.01
CA ALA A 33 -24.79 -8.72 -1.85
C ALA A 33 -25.56 -8.65 -3.18
N ARG A 34 -25.80 -9.79 -3.83
CA ARG A 34 -26.57 -9.85 -5.08
C ARG A 34 -28.01 -9.40 -4.89
N ASP A 35 -28.65 -9.88 -3.83
CA ASP A 35 -30.05 -9.55 -3.54
C ASP A 35 -30.19 -8.07 -3.16
N LEU A 36 -29.29 -7.56 -2.32
CA LEU A 36 -29.28 -6.16 -1.88
C LEU A 36 -29.01 -5.18 -3.03
N LEU A 37 -28.10 -5.52 -3.93
CA LEU A 37 -27.63 -4.64 -4.99
C LEU A 37 -28.28 -4.95 -6.35
N GLU A 38 -29.36 -5.73 -6.38
CA GLU A 38 -30.08 -6.03 -7.62
C GLU A 38 -30.55 -4.75 -8.32
N GLY A 39 -30.13 -4.58 -9.58
CA GLY A 39 -30.46 -3.40 -10.39
C GLY A 39 -29.66 -2.13 -10.03
N ARG A 40 -28.72 -2.21 -9.08
CA ARG A 40 -27.91 -1.09 -8.59
C ARG A 40 -26.44 -1.28 -8.96
N THR A 41 -25.73 -0.18 -9.10
CA THR A 41 -24.29 -0.16 -9.37
C THR A 41 -23.52 0.31 -8.15
N VAL A 42 -22.40 -0.34 -7.84
CA VAL A 42 -21.44 0.13 -6.84
C VAL A 42 -20.26 0.78 -7.55
N TRP A 43 -20.20 2.11 -7.48
CA TRP A 43 -19.14 2.91 -8.10
C TRP A 43 -18.02 3.18 -7.09
N SER A 44 -16.78 2.82 -7.44
CA SER A 44 -15.59 3.32 -6.75
C SER A 44 -14.98 4.46 -7.54
N VAL A 45 -14.66 5.59 -6.89
CA VAL A 45 -14.07 6.77 -7.52
C VAL A 45 -12.80 7.19 -6.78
N ASN A 46 -11.68 7.30 -7.49
CA ASN A 46 -10.40 7.72 -6.90
C ASN A 46 -9.55 8.58 -7.87
N ALA A 47 -8.31 8.89 -7.46
CA ALA A 47 -7.40 9.77 -8.18
C ALA A 47 -6.56 9.10 -9.29
N THR A 48 -6.31 7.79 -9.22
CA THR A 48 -5.44 7.10 -10.18
C THR A 48 -5.82 5.64 -10.40
N ALA A 49 -5.67 5.15 -11.63
CA ALA A 49 -5.87 3.74 -11.99
C ALA A 49 -4.64 2.86 -11.73
N THR A 50 -3.47 3.48 -11.57
CA THR A 50 -2.18 2.80 -11.55
C THR A 50 -1.27 3.43 -10.52
N GLY A 51 -0.49 2.60 -9.82
CA GLY A 51 0.43 3.05 -8.79
C GLY A 51 -0.28 3.37 -7.46
N GLY A 52 0.36 2.94 -6.37
CA GLY A 52 -0.14 3.14 -5.01
C GLY A 52 -1.13 2.07 -4.54
N GLY A 53 -1.20 1.90 -3.21
CA GLY A 53 -1.96 0.81 -2.58
C GLY A 53 -3.48 0.86 -2.84
N VAL A 54 -4.07 2.03 -3.06
CA VAL A 54 -5.51 2.16 -3.32
C VAL A 54 -5.89 1.55 -4.67
N ALA A 55 -5.13 1.87 -5.73
CA ALA A 55 -5.40 1.33 -7.06
C ALA A 55 -5.23 -0.20 -7.10
N GLU A 56 -4.16 -0.70 -6.48
CA GLU A 56 -3.92 -2.16 -6.36
C GLU A 56 -5.04 -2.86 -5.59
N MET A 57 -5.48 -2.29 -4.47
CA MET A 57 -6.58 -2.82 -3.66
C MET A 57 -7.91 -2.83 -4.42
N LEU A 58 -8.27 -1.72 -5.09
CA LEU A 58 -9.52 -1.61 -5.84
C LEU A 58 -9.57 -2.61 -6.99
N GLN A 59 -8.46 -2.82 -7.70
CA GLN A 59 -8.41 -3.76 -8.81
C GLN A 59 -8.81 -5.18 -8.37
N ALA A 60 -8.33 -5.64 -7.20
CA ALA A 60 -8.73 -6.93 -6.65
C ALA A 60 -10.16 -6.95 -6.13
N LEU A 61 -10.54 -5.99 -5.27
CA LEU A 61 -11.85 -5.98 -4.62
C LEU A 61 -13.00 -5.89 -5.63
N LEU A 62 -12.84 -5.05 -6.66
CA LEU A 62 -13.85 -4.89 -7.69
C LEU A 62 -13.94 -6.15 -8.57
N ALA A 63 -12.81 -6.79 -8.88
CA ALA A 63 -12.80 -8.05 -9.62
C ALA A 63 -13.57 -9.16 -8.88
N TYR A 64 -13.33 -9.30 -7.57
CA TYR A 64 -14.07 -10.26 -6.73
C TYR A 64 -15.55 -9.88 -6.56
N SER A 65 -15.87 -8.59 -6.41
CA SER A 65 -17.26 -8.12 -6.33
C SER A 65 -18.03 -8.48 -7.61
N ARG A 66 -17.41 -8.28 -8.78
CA ARG A 66 -17.96 -8.67 -10.08
C ARG A 66 -18.10 -10.18 -10.20
N GLY A 67 -17.11 -10.95 -9.75
CA GLY A 67 -17.18 -12.40 -9.68
C GLY A 67 -18.26 -12.93 -8.73
N ALA A 68 -18.65 -12.14 -7.73
CA ALA A 68 -19.77 -12.44 -6.83
C ALA A 68 -21.14 -12.13 -7.45
N GLY A 69 -21.18 -11.49 -8.62
CA GLY A 69 -22.39 -11.09 -9.33
C GLY A 69 -22.88 -9.66 -9.03
N VAL A 70 -22.05 -8.81 -8.42
CA VAL A 70 -22.37 -7.40 -8.17
C VAL A 70 -21.90 -6.54 -9.35
N ASP A 71 -22.71 -5.58 -9.82
CA ASP A 71 -22.25 -4.58 -10.80
C ASP A 71 -21.35 -3.55 -10.10
N ALA A 72 -20.09 -3.91 -9.89
CA ALA A 72 -19.07 -3.04 -9.32
C ALA A 72 -18.20 -2.43 -10.44
N ARG A 73 -17.97 -1.12 -10.36
CA ARG A 73 -17.31 -0.32 -11.41
C ARG A 73 -16.35 0.71 -10.84
N TRP A 74 -15.42 1.16 -11.67
CA TRP A 74 -14.34 2.06 -11.26
C TRP A 74 -14.23 3.28 -12.17
N LEU A 75 -14.28 4.47 -11.58
CA LEU A 75 -13.99 5.74 -12.26
C LEU A 75 -12.76 6.40 -11.64
N VAL A 76 -11.94 7.00 -12.50
CA VAL A 76 -10.81 7.83 -12.10
C VAL A 76 -11.07 9.28 -12.48
N LEU A 77 -10.82 10.20 -11.55
CA LEU A 77 -10.99 11.65 -11.77
C LEU A 77 -9.97 12.21 -12.77
N ASP A 78 -10.36 13.28 -13.47
CA ASP A 78 -9.40 14.11 -14.20
C ASP A 78 -8.92 15.24 -13.28
N GLY A 79 -7.63 15.51 -13.25
CA GLY A 79 -7.04 16.60 -12.47
C GLY A 79 -6.03 17.40 -13.27
N THR A 80 -5.83 18.67 -12.87
CA THR A 80 -4.70 19.48 -13.35
C THR A 80 -3.48 19.27 -12.45
N PRO A 81 -2.26 19.58 -12.90
CA PRO A 81 -1.07 19.53 -12.03
C PRO A 81 -1.25 20.36 -10.74
N THR A 82 -1.88 21.53 -10.83
CA THR A 82 -2.20 22.37 -9.66
C THR A 82 -3.15 21.68 -8.68
N PHE A 83 -4.17 20.97 -9.19
CA PHE A 83 -5.09 20.20 -8.35
C PHE A 83 -4.36 19.05 -7.64
N PHE A 84 -3.51 18.31 -8.36
CA PHE A 84 -2.76 17.22 -7.74
C PHE A 84 -1.75 17.74 -6.71
N GLY A 85 -1.07 18.85 -6.97
CA GLY A 85 -0.22 19.54 -5.99
C GLY A 85 -0.99 19.92 -4.73
N LEU A 86 -2.18 20.55 -4.88
CA LEU A 86 -3.06 20.86 -3.74
C LEU A 86 -3.49 19.62 -2.96
N THR A 87 -3.89 18.54 -3.65
CA THR A 87 -4.31 17.32 -2.94
C THR A 87 -3.16 16.59 -2.26
N LYS A 88 -1.93 16.66 -2.78
CA LYS A 88 -0.71 16.17 -2.11
C LYS A 88 -0.40 17.02 -0.87
N ARG A 89 -0.61 18.34 -0.92
CA ARG A 89 -0.55 19.21 0.27
C ARG A 89 -1.56 18.77 1.32
N ILE A 90 -2.83 18.59 0.95
CA ILE A 90 -3.89 18.12 1.88
C ILE A 90 -3.48 16.76 2.50
N HIS A 91 -3.00 15.82 1.69
CA HIS A 91 -2.49 14.53 2.14
C HIS A 91 -1.39 14.68 3.21
N ASN A 92 -0.37 15.50 2.93
CA ASN A 92 0.75 15.71 3.86
C ASN A 92 0.28 16.35 5.16
N VAL A 93 -0.58 17.37 5.07
CA VAL A 93 -1.15 18.08 6.23
C VAL A 93 -1.97 17.13 7.10
N LEU A 94 -2.73 16.20 6.51
CA LEU A 94 -3.48 15.16 7.24
C LEU A 94 -2.58 14.08 7.88
N HIS A 95 -1.35 13.94 7.41
CA HIS A 95 -0.30 13.19 8.09
C HIS A 95 0.47 14.03 9.12
N GLY A 96 0.12 15.30 9.30
CA GLY A 96 0.81 16.24 10.20
C GLY A 96 2.17 16.71 9.68
N SER A 97 2.37 16.68 8.36
CA SER A 97 3.52 17.26 7.67
C SER A 97 3.09 18.54 6.93
N PRO A 98 3.88 19.62 6.96
CA PRO A 98 3.53 20.86 6.25
C PRO A 98 3.58 20.71 4.73
N GLY A 99 4.19 19.64 4.20
CA GLY A 99 4.33 19.43 2.76
C GLY A 99 5.09 20.57 2.08
N ASP A 100 4.48 21.20 1.08
CA ASP A 100 5.02 22.36 0.37
C ASP A 100 4.86 23.69 1.15
N GLY A 101 4.26 23.65 2.36
CA GLY A 101 4.07 24.81 3.22
C GLY A 101 3.00 25.81 2.74
N GLY A 102 2.25 25.49 1.69
CA GLY A 102 1.21 26.38 1.17
C GLY A 102 -0.06 26.41 2.05
N PRO A 103 -0.92 27.44 1.89
CA PRO A 103 -2.15 27.54 2.67
C PRO A 103 -3.24 26.56 2.18
N LEU A 104 -4.30 26.42 2.98
CA LEU A 104 -5.56 25.75 2.61
C LEU A 104 -6.73 26.72 2.82
N GLY A 105 -6.74 27.81 2.04
CA GLY A 105 -7.69 28.91 2.15
C GLY A 105 -8.80 28.88 1.09
N GLU A 106 -9.42 30.04 0.86
CA GLU A 106 -10.52 30.20 -0.10
C GLU A 106 -10.07 30.00 -1.56
N GLU A 107 -8.86 30.43 -1.92
CA GLU A 107 -8.32 30.26 -3.29
C GLU A 107 -8.06 28.78 -3.61
N GLU A 108 -7.47 28.04 -2.67
CA GLU A 108 -7.31 26.58 -2.78
C GLU A 108 -8.65 25.88 -2.87
N ARG A 109 -9.63 26.30 -2.05
CA ARG A 109 -10.99 25.74 -2.08
C ARG A 109 -11.64 25.95 -3.44
N ALA A 110 -11.56 27.16 -4.00
CA ALA A 110 -12.10 27.46 -5.32
C ALA A 110 -11.44 26.61 -6.43
N THR A 111 -10.13 26.37 -6.33
CA THR A 111 -9.40 25.49 -7.26
C THR A 111 -9.87 24.04 -7.15
N TYR A 112 -9.97 23.54 -5.92
CA TYR A 112 -10.41 22.19 -5.59
C TYR A 112 -11.85 21.93 -6.08
N GLU A 113 -12.79 22.80 -5.71
CA GLU A 113 -14.18 22.72 -6.13
C GLU A 113 -14.35 22.91 -7.65
N GLY A 114 -13.58 23.81 -8.26
CA GLY A 114 -13.66 24.06 -9.70
C GLY A 114 -13.30 22.84 -10.55
N VAL A 115 -12.31 22.04 -10.12
CA VAL A 115 -11.96 20.76 -10.75
C VAL A 115 -13.02 19.71 -10.46
N LEU A 116 -13.49 19.61 -9.21
CA LEU A 116 -14.49 18.61 -8.84
C LEU A 116 -15.88 18.88 -9.44
N ALA A 117 -16.26 20.12 -9.70
CA ALA A 117 -17.49 20.45 -10.39
C ALA A 117 -17.51 19.91 -11.83
N LYS A 118 -16.36 19.91 -12.53
CA LYS A 118 -16.23 19.31 -13.87
C LYS A 118 -16.31 17.79 -13.79
N ASN A 119 -15.66 17.20 -12.80
CA ASN A 119 -15.70 15.76 -12.56
C ASN A 119 -17.10 15.28 -12.18
N LEU A 120 -17.81 15.99 -11.32
CA LEU A 120 -19.20 15.70 -10.93
C LEU A 120 -20.12 15.65 -12.15
N LYS A 121 -20.04 16.63 -13.06
CA LYS A 121 -20.83 16.62 -14.30
C LYS A 121 -20.60 15.37 -15.14
N GLN A 122 -19.40 14.81 -15.13
CA GLN A 122 -19.10 13.57 -15.83
C GLN A 122 -19.60 12.35 -15.06
N LEU A 123 -19.38 12.30 -13.74
CA LEU A 123 -19.84 11.24 -12.85
C LEU A 123 -21.35 11.01 -12.95
N LEU A 124 -22.13 12.10 -12.94
CA LEU A 124 -23.60 12.05 -13.02
C LEU A 124 -24.14 11.57 -14.37
N ARG A 125 -23.28 11.31 -15.37
CA ARG A 125 -23.68 10.64 -16.62
C ARG A 125 -23.74 9.11 -16.46
N PHE A 126 -23.10 8.59 -15.41
CA PHE A 126 -22.99 7.16 -15.13
C PHE A 126 -23.86 6.76 -13.94
N VAL A 127 -23.80 7.54 -12.86
CA VAL A 127 -24.48 7.28 -11.59
C VAL A 127 -25.99 7.51 -11.71
N ARG A 128 -26.77 6.56 -11.19
CA ARG A 128 -28.24 6.64 -11.09
C ARG A 128 -28.67 6.85 -9.64
N PRO A 129 -29.91 7.33 -9.39
CA PRO A 129 -30.49 7.26 -8.07
C PRO A 129 -30.46 5.83 -7.52
N ASP A 130 -30.30 5.69 -6.20
CA ASP A 130 -30.12 4.45 -5.44
C ASP A 130 -28.80 3.66 -5.69
N ASP A 131 -27.94 4.08 -6.63
CA ASP A 131 -26.58 3.51 -6.74
C ASP A 131 -25.75 3.81 -5.46
N VAL A 132 -24.73 3.01 -5.17
CA VAL A 132 -23.73 3.32 -4.13
C VAL A 132 -22.50 3.94 -4.76
N VAL A 133 -22.02 5.07 -4.24
CA VAL A 133 -20.79 5.71 -4.68
C VAL A 133 -19.79 5.81 -3.53
N LEU A 134 -18.73 5.02 -3.64
CA LEU A 134 -17.54 5.03 -2.78
C LEU A 134 -16.54 6.06 -3.31
N LEU A 135 -16.38 7.16 -2.59
CA LEU A 135 -15.42 8.22 -2.89
C LEU A 135 -14.15 8.03 -2.06
N HIS A 136 -13.03 7.75 -2.71
CA HIS A 136 -11.75 7.46 -2.03
C HIS A 136 -10.87 8.70 -1.87
N ASP A 137 -10.39 8.90 -0.64
CA ASP A 137 -9.39 9.87 -0.22
C ASP A 137 -9.78 11.36 -0.41
N PRO A 138 -8.97 12.32 0.09
CA PRO A 138 -9.27 13.74 0.00
C PRO A 138 -9.48 14.28 -1.41
N GLN A 139 -8.97 13.63 -2.45
CA GLN A 139 -9.12 14.08 -3.84
C GLN A 139 -10.58 14.06 -4.28
N THR A 140 -11.43 13.24 -3.67
CA THR A 140 -12.82 13.03 -4.10
C THR A 140 -13.87 13.60 -3.14
N ALA A 141 -13.46 14.06 -1.95
CA ALA A 141 -14.37 14.50 -0.89
C ALA A 141 -15.38 15.57 -1.36
N GLY A 142 -14.94 16.55 -2.17
CA GLY A 142 -15.83 17.60 -2.69
C GLY A 142 -16.92 17.12 -3.66
N LEU A 143 -16.92 15.85 -4.08
CA LEU A 143 -18.01 15.26 -4.87
C LEU A 143 -19.20 14.84 -4.00
N VAL A 144 -19.00 14.66 -2.68
CA VAL A 144 -20.03 14.11 -1.77
C VAL A 144 -21.38 14.84 -1.91
N PRO A 145 -21.47 16.18 -1.79
CA PRO A 145 -22.76 16.86 -1.81
C PRO A 145 -23.50 16.70 -3.15
N GLY A 146 -22.75 16.72 -4.25
CA GLY A 146 -23.29 16.63 -5.60
C GLY A 146 -23.81 15.25 -5.95
N VAL A 147 -23.14 14.20 -5.48
CA VAL A 147 -23.59 12.81 -5.69
C VAL A 147 -24.83 12.53 -4.84
N GLN A 148 -24.84 12.98 -3.58
CA GLN A 148 -26.00 12.83 -2.70
C GLN A 148 -27.24 13.57 -3.26
N ALA A 149 -27.05 14.79 -3.78
CA ALA A 149 -28.12 15.55 -4.42
C ALA A 149 -28.71 14.87 -5.67
N ALA A 150 -27.97 13.94 -6.30
CA ALA A 150 -28.45 13.14 -7.41
C ALA A 150 -29.25 11.89 -6.98
N GLY A 151 -29.39 11.66 -5.67
CA GLY A 151 -30.16 10.55 -5.11
C GLY A 151 -29.40 9.22 -5.01
N ALA A 152 -28.08 9.23 -5.17
CA ALA A 152 -27.24 8.06 -4.93
C ALA A 152 -26.76 8.03 -3.46
N HIS A 153 -26.53 6.84 -2.93
CA HIS A 153 -25.95 6.65 -1.60
C HIS A 153 -24.45 6.98 -1.63
N VAL A 154 -23.99 7.85 -0.74
CA VAL A 154 -22.58 8.31 -0.75
C VAL A 154 -21.82 7.86 0.47
N VAL A 155 -20.72 7.15 0.21
CA VAL A 155 -19.76 6.72 1.23
C VAL A 155 -18.40 7.34 0.93
N TRP A 156 -17.79 7.98 1.93
CA TRP A 156 -16.43 8.52 1.79
C TRP A 156 -15.41 7.63 2.52
N ARG A 157 -14.35 7.21 1.81
CA ARG A 157 -13.32 6.29 2.33
C ARG A 157 -11.98 7.01 2.48
N SER A 158 -11.48 7.14 3.71
CA SER A 158 -10.11 7.60 3.99
C SER A 158 -9.14 6.43 4.12
N HIS A 159 -8.09 6.44 3.30
CA HIS A 159 -6.94 5.54 3.41
C HIS A 159 -5.78 6.15 4.20
N ILE A 160 -5.93 7.42 4.58
CA ILE A 160 -4.94 8.19 5.33
C ILE A 160 -5.45 8.57 6.72
N GLY A 161 -4.52 8.96 7.57
CA GLY A 161 -4.76 9.42 8.94
C GLY A 161 -3.50 9.43 9.76
N ARG A 162 -3.63 9.88 11.02
CA ARG A 162 -2.55 9.95 12.01
C ARG A 162 -3.11 9.52 13.36
N ASP A 163 -2.27 8.87 14.17
CA ASP A 163 -2.64 8.40 15.51
C ASP A 163 -3.07 9.53 16.45
N THR A 164 -2.32 10.63 16.41
CA THR A 164 -2.54 11.78 17.28
C THR A 164 -2.79 13.02 16.42
N PRO A 165 -3.91 13.72 16.60
CA PRO A 165 -4.17 14.99 15.96
C PRO A 165 -3.07 16.03 16.28
N THR A 166 -2.83 16.92 15.34
CA THR A 166 -1.95 18.09 15.46
C THR A 166 -2.66 19.31 14.86
N ASP A 167 -2.14 20.50 15.15
CA ASP A 167 -2.64 21.75 14.53
C ASP A 167 -2.67 21.66 13.00
N LEU A 168 -1.68 20.98 12.40
CA LEU A 168 -1.66 20.74 10.96
C LEU A 168 -2.81 19.82 10.53
N THR A 169 -3.00 18.67 11.20
CA THR A 169 -4.10 17.77 10.81
C THR A 169 -5.46 18.45 10.97
N ASP A 170 -5.61 19.32 11.96
CA ASP A 170 -6.84 20.09 12.18
C ASP A 170 -7.15 21.04 11.02
N VAL A 171 -6.13 21.71 10.46
CA VAL A 171 -6.28 22.52 9.24
C VAL A 171 -6.74 21.66 8.06
N GLY A 172 -6.11 20.49 7.86
CA GLY A 172 -6.49 19.57 6.80
C GLY A 172 -7.93 19.07 6.94
N TRP A 173 -8.34 18.68 8.15
CA TRP A 173 -9.70 18.24 8.41
C TRP A 173 -10.72 19.37 8.31
N ALA A 174 -10.39 20.59 8.76
CA ALA A 174 -11.24 21.76 8.57
C ALA A 174 -11.49 22.06 7.09
N PHE A 175 -10.49 21.85 6.22
CA PHE A 175 -10.66 22.01 4.78
C PHE A 175 -11.71 21.03 4.21
N LEU A 176 -11.66 19.75 4.60
CA LEU A 176 -12.51 18.68 4.07
C LEU A 176 -13.88 18.55 4.76
N ARG A 177 -14.00 18.99 6.01
CA ARG A 177 -15.19 18.81 6.85
C ARG A 177 -16.50 19.19 6.15
N PRO A 178 -16.62 20.35 5.45
CA PRO A 178 -17.89 20.74 4.82
C PRO A 178 -18.43 19.72 3.82
N TYR A 179 -17.59 18.85 3.27
CA TYR A 179 -18.00 17.81 2.33
C TYR A 179 -18.18 16.47 3.03
N VAL A 180 -17.21 16.06 3.84
CA VAL A 180 -17.18 14.72 4.47
C VAL A 180 -18.33 14.54 5.46
N GLU A 181 -18.75 15.60 6.18
CA GLU A 181 -19.86 15.51 7.14
C GLU A 181 -21.21 15.18 6.49
N GLN A 182 -21.35 15.45 5.18
CA GLN A 182 -22.56 15.18 4.40
C GLN A 182 -22.66 13.72 3.94
N ALA A 183 -21.55 12.96 3.96
CA ALA A 183 -21.57 11.55 3.58
C ALA A 183 -22.51 10.75 4.51
N GLU A 184 -23.14 9.72 3.97
CA GLU A 184 -24.05 8.84 4.73
C GLU A 184 -23.26 7.90 5.63
N ALA A 185 -22.11 7.43 5.13
CA ALA A 185 -21.13 6.69 5.91
C ALA A 185 -19.71 7.16 5.57
N VAL A 186 -18.81 7.02 6.54
CA VAL A 186 -17.39 7.25 6.35
C VAL A 186 -16.60 6.03 6.79
N ILE A 187 -15.64 5.63 5.96
CA ILE A 187 -14.82 4.47 6.24
C ILE A 187 -13.38 4.92 6.52
N PHE A 188 -12.81 4.47 7.63
CA PHE A 188 -11.41 4.67 7.97
C PHE A 188 -10.68 3.33 8.09
N SER A 189 -9.36 3.34 7.82
CA SER A 189 -8.55 2.13 8.01
C SER A 189 -8.41 1.75 9.49
N ARG A 190 -8.50 2.73 10.38
CA ARG A 190 -8.31 2.59 11.83
C ARG A 190 -9.19 3.58 12.58
N GLY A 191 -9.67 3.17 13.76
CA GLY A 191 -10.50 4.02 14.61
C GLY A 191 -9.78 5.29 15.07
N ALA A 192 -8.48 5.22 15.35
CA ALA A 192 -7.69 6.38 15.77
C ALA A 192 -7.62 7.50 14.71
N TYR A 193 -7.90 7.20 13.44
CA TYR A 193 -7.84 8.18 12.35
C TYR A 193 -9.13 9.00 12.21
N VAL A 194 -10.18 8.61 12.93
CA VAL A 194 -11.50 9.23 12.83
C VAL A 194 -11.45 10.59 13.54
N PRO A 195 -11.71 11.71 12.85
CA PRO A 195 -11.79 13.01 13.50
C PRO A 195 -12.93 13.04 14.52
N ALA A 196 -12.70 13.71 15.67
CA ALA A 196 -13.66 13.75 16.77
C ALA A 196 -15.03 14.37 16.42
N TRP A 197 -15.09 15.19 15.36
CA TRP A 197 -16.33 15.82 14.89
C TRP A 197 -17.20 14.91 14.01
N VAL A 198 -16.68 13.75 13.59
CA VAL A 198 -17.45 12.80 12.77
C VAL A 198 -18.48 12.08 13.64
N ASP A 199 -19.72 12.01 13.16
CA ASP A 199 -20.79 11.23 13.79
C ASP A 199 -20.42 9.74 13.82
N GLN A 200 -20.29 9.19 15.04
CA GLN A 200 -19.87 7.81 15.25
C GLN A 200 -20.86 6.78 14.69
N ASN A 201 -22.12 7.14 14.48
CA ASN A 201 -23.10 6.24 13.85
C ASN A 201 -22.86 6.03 12.35
N LYS A 202 -22.05 6.91 11.73
CA LYS A 202 -21.67 6.85 10.32
C LYS A 202 -20.30 6.18 10.11
N VAL A 203 -19.57 5.90 11.18
CA VAL A 203 -18.16 5.46 11.12
C VAL A 203 -18.06 3.95 10.93
N TRP A 204 -17.30 3.56 9.93
CA TRP A 204 -16.89 2.18 9.67
C TRP A 204 -15.37 2.06 9.71
N VAL A 205 -14.85 1.09 10.48
CA VAL A 205 -13.41 0.78 10.50
C VAL A 205 -13.17 -0.48 9.69
N ILE A 206 -12.67 -0.30 8.47
CA ILE A 206 -12.40 -1.38 7.52
C ILE A 206 -10.93 -1.27 7.10
N PRO A 207 -10.04 -2.15 7.56
CA PRO A 207 -8.65 -2.13 7.14
C PRO A 207 -8.52 -2.53 5.66
N PRO A 208 -7.53 -1.99 4.93
CA PRO A 208 -7.17 -2.50 3.60
C PRO A 208 -6.85 -3.99 3.64
N SER A 209 -6.96 -4.63 2.48
CA SER A 209 -6.72 -6.06 2.32
C SER A 209 -5.72 -6.32 1.20
N LEU A 210 -4.96 -7.40 1.36
CA LEU A 210 -4.03 -7.95 0.40
C LEU A 210 -4.75 -8.97 -0.50
N ASP A 211 -4.49 -8.91 -1.81
CA ASP A 211 -4.80 -10.00 -2.73
C ASP A 211 -3.57 -10.91 -2.89
N PRO A 212 -3.66 -12.19 -2.49
CA PRO A 212 -2.55 -13.14 -2.49
C PRO A 212 -2.19 -13.67 -3.88
N PHE A 213 -2.95 -13.33 -4.93
CA PHE A 213 -2.74 -13.85 -6.28
C PHE A 213 -2.24 -12.83 -7.30
N THR A 214 -1.94 -11.61 -6.88
CA THR A 214 -1.35 -10.59 -7.75
C THR A 214 0.13 -10.88 -8.03
N ALA A 215 0.72 -10.25 -9.03
CA ALA A 215 2.17 -10.34 -9.27
C ALA A 215 3.01 -10.03 -8.02
N LYS A 216 2.53 -9.14 -7.14
CA LYS A 216 3.18 -8.72 -5.89
C LYS A 216 3.18 -9.80 -4.79
N ASN A 217 2.18 -10.68 -4.77
CA ASN A 217 1.93 -11.59 -3.62
C ASN A 217 1.78 -13.06 -3.99
N GLY A 218 1.56 -13.34 -5.28
CA GLY A 218 1.44 -14.66 -5.84
C GLY A 218 2.61 -15.55 -5.46
N ASP A 219 2.37 -16.85 -5.46
CA ASP A 219 3.42 -17.79 -5.12
C ASP A 219 4.52 -17.80 -6.19
N ILE A 220 5.76 -17.86 -5.73
CA ILE A 220 6.94 -18.07 -6.57
C ILE A 220 7.59 -19.34 -6.03
N PRO A 221 7.79 -20.37 -6.86
CA PRO A 221 8.48 -21.58 -6.43
C PRO A 221 9.81 -21.23 -5.74
N PRO A 222 10.15 -21.81 -4.58
CA PRO A 222 11.35 -21.41 -3.83
C PRO A 222 12.65 -21.43 -4.64
N GLY A 223 12.79 -22.39 -5.58
CA GLY A 223 13.94 -22.47 -6.49
C GLY A 223 13.98 -21.37 -7.56
N ASP A 224 12.84 -20.74 -7.86
CA ASP A 224 12.73 -19.68 -8.86
C ASP A 224 12.98 -18.29 -8.26
N VAL A 225 12.82 -18.10 -6.94
CA VAL A 225 12.97 -16.78 -6.29
C VAL A 225 14.35 -16.18 -6.57
N GLU A 226 15.42 -16.88 -6.21
CA GLU A 226 16.79 -16.41 -6.45
C GLU A 226 17.12 -16.36 -7.95
N ALA A 227 16.57 -17.30 -8.73
CA ALA A 227 16.80 -17.37 -10.16
C ALA A 227 16.20 -16.17 -10.92
N VAL A 228 15.02 -15.70 -10.50
CA VAL A 228 14.36 -14.46 -10.97
C VAL A 228 15.22 -13.24 -10.65
N LEU A 229 15.66 -13.09 -9.40
CA LEU A 229 16.46 -11.94 -8.97
C LEU A 229 17.79 -11.85 -9.73
N ARG A 230 18.45 -12.99 -9.92
CA ARG A 230 19.65 -13.08 -10.74
C ARG A 230 19.37 -12.71 -12.19
N HIS A 231 18.28 -13.21 -12.78
CA HIS A 231 17.92 -12.89 -14.16
C HIS A 231 17.70 -11.40 -14.35
N ALA A 232 17.05 -10.75 -13.38
CA ALA A 232 16.83 -9.30 -13.36
C ALA A 232 18.11 -8.48 -13.09
N GLY A 233 19.20 -9.09 -12.62
CA GLY A 233 20.46 -8.41 -12.29
C GLY A 233 20.55 -7.89 -10.85
N LEU A 234 19.73 -8.42 -9.92
CA LEU A 234 19.69 -8.01 -8.52
C LEU A 234 20.63 -8.84 -7.62
N THR A 235 20.98 -10.06 -8.02
CA THR A 235 21.93 -10.94 -7.33
C THR A 235 22.99 -11.54 -8.27
N VAL A 236 24.18 -11.86 -7.76
CA VAL A 236 25.27 -12.50 -8.53
C VAL A 236 25.36 -13.99 -8.21
N THR A 237 25.13 -14.87 -9.20
CA THR A 237 25.41 -16.33 -9.08
C THR A 237 25.95 -16.93 -10.37
N THR A 238 26.58 -18.11 -10.29
CA THR A 238 27.35 -18.76 -11.38
C THR A 238 26.52 -19.60 -12.36
N GLU A 239 25.20 -19.74 -12.17
CA GLU A 239 24.36 -20.66 -12.95
C GLU A 239 23.42 -19.99 -13.98
N ARG A 240 22.86 -20.80 -14.89
CA ARG A 240 22.26 -20.40 -16.18
C ARG A 240 20.96 -19.59 -16.10
N HIS A 241 20.75 -18.86 -17.20
CA HIS A 241 19.59 -18.05 -17.56
C HIS A 241 18.34 -18.91 -17.80
N GLY A 242 17.19 -18.46 -17.28
CA GLY A 242 15.88 -19.07 -17.50
C GLY A 242 14.88 -18.07 -18.09
N ARG A 243 13.70 -18.56 -18.47
CA ARG A 243 12.53 -17.71 -18.80
C ARG A 243 11.57 -17.77 -17.62
N PHE A 244 11.40 -16.66 -16.93
CA PHE A 244 10.53 -16.58 -15.77
C PHE A 244 9.25 -15.84 -16.16
N LEU A 245 8.14 -16.56 -16.10
CA LEU A 245 6.83 -16.04 -16.44
C LEU A 245 6.07 -15.65 -15.18
N PHE A 246 5.24 -14.63 -15.27
CA PHE A 246 4.31 -14.23 -14.22
C PHE A 246 2.96 -13.85 -14.81
N THR A 247 1.92 -13.76 -13.98
CA THR A 247 0.59 -13.32 -14.42
C THR A 247 0.44 -11.83 -14.14
N ARG A 248 0.12 -11.06 -15.19
CA ARG A 248 -0.20 -9.64 -15.10
C ARG A 248 -1.57 -9.40 -14.48
N ARG A 249 -1.85 -8.15 -14.10
CA ARG A 249 -3.13 -7.77 -13.51
C ARG A 249 -4.32 -7.96 -14.45
N ASP A 250 -4.09 -7.86 -15.76
CA ASP A 250 -5.08 -8.13 -16.82
C ASP A 250 -5.21 -9.63 -17.17
N GLY A 251 -4.54 -10.51 -16.42
CA GLY A 251 -4.52 -11.96 -16.68
C GLY A 251 -3.56 -12.40 -17.79
N SER A 252 -2.92 -11.47 -18.51
CA SER A 252 -1.93 -11.80 -19.53
C SER A 252 -0.63 -12.35 -18.92
N THR A 253 0.18 -13.01 -19.74
CA THR A 253 1.48 -13.56 -19.30
C THR A 253 2.59 -12.52 -19.43
N GLY A 254 3.24 -12.19 -18.31
CA GLY A 254 4.47 -11.42 -18.21
C GLY A 254 5.73 -12.26 -18.29
N LEU A 255 6.83 -11.60 -18.63
CA LEU A 255 8.16 -12.18 -18.70
C LEU A 255 9.11 -11.26 -17.93
N VAL A 256 9.85 -11.82 -16.97
CA VAL A 256 10.93 -11.09 -16.31
C VAL A 256 12.03 -10.83 -17.33
N ARG A 257 12.44 -9.57 -17.45
CA ARG A 257 13.51 -9.11 -18.34
C ARG A 257 14.82 -9.00 -17.56
N PRO A 258 15.96 -9.18 -18.24
CA PRO A 258 17.23 -8.76 -17.67
C PRO A 258 17.31 -7.24 -17.68
N HIS A 259 17.74 -6.67 -16.57
CA HIS A 259 17.95 -5.23 -16.43
C HIS A 259 19.41 -4.93 -16.14
N ALA A 260 19.87 -3.76 -16.57
CA ALA A 260 21.20 -3.26 -16.26
C ALA A 260 21.06 -2.04 -15.34
N GLY A 261 21.94 -1.93 -14.33
CA GLY A 261 22.00 -0.74 -13.48
C GLY A 261 20.86 -0.60 -12.46
N LEU A 262 20.17 -1.68 -12.09
CA LEU A 262 19.14 -1.63 -11.04
C LEU A 262 19.69 -1.24 -9.66
N ILE A 263 20.99 -1.45 -9.44
CA ILE A 263 21.68 -1.15 -8.18
C ILE A 263 22.69 -0.05 -8.42
N GLU A 264 22.59 1.01 -7.62
CA GLU A 264 23.49 2.15 -7.68
C GLU A 264 24.94 1.72 -7.50
N GLY A 265 25.82 2.14 -8.42
CA GLY A 265 27.23 1.74 -8.44
C GLY A 265 27.50 0.37 -9.08
N GLY A 266 26.48 -0.37 -9.53
CA GLY A 266 26.65 -1.54 -10.39
C GLY A 266 27.14 -2.82 -9.71
N HIS A 267 26.89 -2.97 -8.41
CA HIS A 267 27.30 -4.14 -7.63
C HIS A 267 26.09 -4.90 -7.08
N PRO A 268 25.63 -5.97 -7.74
CA PRO A 268 24.52 -6.76 -7.24
C PRO A 268 24.85 -7.50 -5.94
N VAL A 269 23.81 -7.88 -5.20
CA VAL A 269 23.96 -8.58 -3.92
C VAL A 269 24.67 -9.94 -4.17
N PRO A 270 25.69 -10.31 -3.38
CA PRO A 270 26.32 -11.62 -3.50
C PRO A 270 25.31 -12.77 -3.33
N GLY A 271 25.44 -13.83 -4.12
CA GLY A 271 24.65 -15.05 -3.93
C GLY A 271 24.80 -15.61 -2.52
N HIS A 272 23.71 -16.14 -1.96
CA HIS A 272 23.61 -16.67 -0.57
C HIS A 272 23.74 -15.63 0.56
N ALA A 273 23.87 -14.34 0.27
CA ALA A 273 23.86 -13.31 1.30
C ALA A 273 22.51 -13.26 2.04
N ARG A 274 22.57 -13.03 3.36
CA ARG A 274 21.37 -12.72 4.15
C ARG A 274 20.99 -11.27 3.94
N VAL A 275 19.79 -11.03 3.42
CA VAL A 275 19.34 -9.68 3.05
C VAL A 275 18.38 -9.12 4.10
N VAL A 276 18.74 -7.96 4.64
CA VAL A 276 17.83 -7.03 5.31
C VAL A 276 17.22 -6.15 4.23
N LEU A 277 15.91 -6.18 4.06
CA LEU A 277 15.22 -5.53 2.96
C LEU A 277 14.25 -4.47 3.47
N GLN A 278 14.30 -3.25 2.93
CA GLN A 278 13.17 -2.31 3.00
C GLN A 278 12.69 -1.98 1.58
N VAL A 279 11.40 -2.17 1.32
CA VAL A 279 10.75 -1.78 0.06
C VAL A 279 9.77 -0.65 0.34
N SER A 280 9.99 0.53 -0.24
CA SER A 280 9.01 1.62 -0.19
C SER A 280 9.25 2.62 -1.32
N ARG A 281 8.32 3.57 -1.49
CA ARG A 281 8.64 4.79 -2.25
C ARG A 281 9.78 5.55 -1.57
N TRP A 282 10.55 6.27 -2.38
CA TRP A 282 11.50 7.27 -1.88
C TRP A 282 10.70 8.43 -1.32
N ASP A 283 10.43 8.40 -0.02
CA ASP A 283 9.60 9.38 0.68
C ASP A 283 10.19 9.54 2.08
N ARG A 284 10.31 10.79 2.54
CA ARG A 284 10.92 11.12 3.84
C ARG A 284 10.23 10.42 5.00
N LEU A 285 8.93 10.16 4.88
CA LEU A 285 8.14 9.47 5.90
C LEU A 285 8.49 7.97 6.02
N LYS A 286 9.19 7.39 5.04
CA LYS A 286 9.62 5.98 5.03
C LYS A 286 11.00 5.76 5.63
N ASP A 287 11.72 6.85 5.89
CA ASP A 287 13.01 6.89 6.59
C ASP A 287 14.07 5.90 6.08
N MET A 288 14.19 5.82 4.75
CA MET A 288 15.23 5.02 4.10
C MET A 288 16.64 5.44 4.55
N ALA A 289 16.86 6.74 4.77
CA ALA A 289 18.11 7.28 5.31
C ALA A 289 18.40 6.79 6.74
N GLY A 290 17.39 6.80 7.64
CA GLY A 290 17.55 6.27 9.00
C GLY A 290 17.81 4.76 9.03
N VAL A 291 17.21 3.98 8.12
CA VAL A 291 17.52 2.55 7.98
C VAL A 291 18.97 2.35 7.53
N LEU A 292 19.42 3.13 6.54
CA LEU A 292 20.80 3.11 6.08
C LEU A 292 21.78 3.41 7.21
N ALA A 293 21.55 4.52 7.93
CA ALA A 293 22.40 4.96 9.04
C ALA A 293 22.44 3.91 10.15
N GLY A 294 21.27 3.45 10.63
CA GLY A 294 21.21 2.47 11.71
C GLY A 294 21.84 1.13 11.35
N PHE A 295 21.68 0.66 10.10
CA PHE A 295 22.40 -0.52 9.64
C PHE A 295 23.91 -0.28 9.54
N ALA A 296 24.33 0.90 9.06
CA ALA A 296 25.73 1.24 8.90
C ALA A 296 26.48 1.36 10.24
N ASP A 297 25.83 1.94 11.25
CA ASP A 297 26.37 2.06 12.61
C ASP A 297 26.49 0.69 13.28
N HIS A 298 25.57 -0.22 12.96
CA HIS A 298 25.52 -1.57 13.54
C HIS A 298 26.34 -2.63 12.78
N LEU A 299 26.82 -2.32 11.56
CA LEU A 299 27.63 -3.20 10.71
C LEU A 299 28.76 -3.95 11.43
N PRO A 300 29.54 -3.33 12.36
CA PRO A 300 30.62 -4.02 13.06
C PRO A 300 30.18 -5.21 13.92
N HIS A 301 28.89 -5.28 14.27
CA HIS A 301 28.30 -6.37 15.06
C HIS A 301 27.64 -7.45 14.18
N LEU A 302 27.44 -7.17 12.89
CA LEU A 302 26.76 -8.05 11.96
C LEU A 302 27.73 -8.98 11.21
N PRO A 303 27.41 -10.28 11.06
CA PRO A 303 28.21 -11.19 10.26
C PRO A 303 28.38 -10.71 8.81
N ASP A 304 29.53 -11.01 8.18
CA ASP A 304 29.93 -10.47 6.87
C ASP A 304 28.97 -10.79 5.72
N ASP A 305 28.19 -11.87 5.84
CA ASP A 305 27.22 -12.31 4.85
C ASP A 305 25.90 -11.51 4.89
N VAL A 306 25.74 -10.60 5.86
CA VAL A 306 24.54 -9.75 5.99
C VAL A 306 24.67 -8.49 5.13
N GLN A 307 23.65 -8.21 4.33
CA GLN A 307 23.58 -7.09 3.39
C GLN A 307 22.28 -6.30 3.60
N LEU A 308 22.32 -4.98 3.47
CA LEU A 308 21.13 -4.13 3.42
C LEU A 308 20.76 -3.85 1.97
N MET A 309 19.48 -3.98 1.64
CA MET A 309 18.92 -3.56 0.36
C MET A 309 17.74 -2.61 0.58
N LEU A 310 17.90 -1.37 0.12
CA LEU A 310 16.83 -0.36 0.09
C LEU A 310 16.28 -0.29 -1.33
N VAL A 311 14.99 -0.57 -1.48
CA VAL A 311 14.36 -0.75 -2.78
C VAL A 311 13.23 0.25 -2.94
N GLY A 312 13.27 1.03 -4.01
CA GLY A 312 12.20 1.91 -4.45
C GLY A 312 12.01 1.89 -5.96
N PRO A 313 11.02 2.62 -6.47
CA PRO A 313 10.82 2.78 -7.91
C PRO A 313 11.95 3.63 -8.52
N GLU A 314 12.19 3.45 -9.81
CA GLU A 314 13.03 4.36 -10.60
C GLU A 314 12.52 5.80 -10.49
N THR A 315 13.42 6.73 -10.19
CA THR A 315 13.13 8.16 -10.03
C THR A 315 13.32 8.96 -11.31
N ALA A 316 14.10 8.42 -12.26
CA ALA A 316 14.35 9.06 -13.54
C ALA A 316 13.07 9.13 -14.39
N GLY A 317 12.65 10.34 -14.78
CA GLY A 317 11.49 10.56 -15.66
C GLY A 317 10.13 10.65 -14.96
N VAL A 318 10.08 10.59 -13.62
CA VAL A 318 8.85 10.85 -12.87
C VAL A 318 8.70 12.35 -12.63
N THR A 319 8.02 13.07 -13.54
CA THR A 319 7.86 14.53 -13.47
C THR A 319 7.03 15.02 -12.29
N ASP A 320 6.24 14.14 -11.68
CA ASP A 320 5.17 14.51 -10.75
C ASP A 320 5.54 14.27 -9.27
N ASP A 321 6.75 13.76 -8.97
CA ASP A 321 7.23 13.49 -7.61
C ASP A 321 8.69 13.93 -7.40
N PRO A 322 8.97 15.24 -7.29
CA PRO A 322 10.32 15.75 -7.06
C PRO A 322 10.92 15.29 -5.72
N GLU A 323 10.08 15.06 -4.72
CA GLU A 323 10.48 14.57 -3.38
C GLU A 323 11.18 13.22 -3.48
N GLY A 324 10.70 12.31 -4.32
CA GLY A 324 11.31 10.99 -4.45
C GLY A 324 12.73 10.99 -5.02
N ALA A 325 13.01 11.86 -6.00
CA ALA A 325 14.36 12.01 -6.53
C ALA A 325 15.33 12.58 -5.48
N GLU A 326 14.90 13.58 -4.70
CA GLU A 326 15.69 14.17 -3.62
C GLU A 326 16.05 13.14 -2.54
N VAL A 327 15.07 12.37 -2.07
CA VAL A 327 15.29 11.35 -1.03
C VAL A 327 16.25 10.25 -1.50
N PHE A 328 16.16 9.84 -2.77
CA PHE A 328 17.09 8.86 -3.34
C PHE A 328 18.52 9.40 -3.40
N GLU A 329 18.71 10.64 -3.86
CA GLU A 329 20.03 11.28 -3.89
C GLU A 329 20.62 11.48 -2.48
N GLU A 330 19.81 11.85 -1.48
CA GLU A 330 20.26 11.90 -0.08
C GLU A 330 20.77 10.55 0.41
N CYS A 331 20.07 9.45 0.11
CA CYS A 331 20.53 8.11 0.46
C CYS A 331 21.85 7.77 -0.24
N LYS A 332 22.03 8.18 -1.50
CA LYS A 332 23.28 8.00 -2.25
C LYS A 332 24.43 8.77 -1.62
N GLU A 333 24.23 10.03 -1.27
CA GLU A 333 25.23 10.87 -0.62
C GLU A 333 25.64 10.30 0.74
N LEU A 334 24.67 9.91 1.58
CA LEU A 334 24.93 9.24 2.86
C LEU A 334 25.76 7.98 2.66
N ARG A 335 25.38 7.13 1.70
CA ARG A 335 26.13 5.93 1.38
C ARG A 335 27.56 6.24 0.93
N LEU A 336 27.77 7.28 0.11
CA LEU A 336 29.09 7.66 -0.40
C LEU A 336 30.05 8.15 0.70
N GLN A 337 29.52 8.66 1.81
CA GLN A 337 30.30 9.08 2.97
C GLN A 337 30.83 7.90 3.80
N LEU A 338 30.27 6.69 3.62
CA LEU A 338 30.68 5.49 4.36
C LEU A 338 32.01 4.90 3.83
N PRO A 339 32.77 4.18 4.68
CA PRO A 339 33.93 3.39 4.25
C PRO A 339 33.58 2.41 3.12
N GLU A 340 34.53 2.10 2.25
CA GLU A 340 34.31 1.20 1.10
C GLU A 340 33.73 -0.17 1.50
N GLU A 341 34.20 -0.72 2.62
CA GLU A 341 33.72 -2.00 3.14
C GLU A 341 32.23 -1.95 3.51
N SER A 342 31.79 -0.90 4.21
CA SER A 342 30.38 -0.67 4.54
C SER A 342 29.53 -0.45 3.29
N ARG A 343 30.05 0.32 2.32
CA ARG A 343 29.38 0.59 1.04
C ARG A 343 29.10 -0.70 0.27
N ARG A 344 30.01 -1.68 0.30
CA ARG A 344 29.82 -2.99 -0.35
C ARG A 344 28.70 -3.82 0.27
N ARG A 345 28.26 -3.49 1.50
CA ARG A 345 27.21 -4.18 2.24
C ARG A 345 25.84 -3.47 2.22
N ILE A 346 25.75 -2.31 1.57
CA ILE A 346 24.54 -1.48 1.49
C ILE A 346 24.21 -1.20 0.03
N HIS A 347 23.04 -1.62 -0.41
CA HIS A 347 22.60 -1.59 -1.80
C HIS A 347 21.38 -0.69 -1.95
N LEU A 348 21.49 0.33 -2.81
CA LEU A 348 20.36 1.18 -3.19
C LEU A 348 19.84 0.69 -4.54
N CYS A 349 18.60 0.25 -4.58
CA CYS A 349 18.00 -0.38 -5.75
C CYS A 349 16.78 0.41 -6.24
N SER A 350 16.78 0.71 -7.53
CA SER A 350 15.70 1.38 -8.23
C SER A 350 15.10 0.43 -9.26
N LEU A 351 13.87 0.00 -9.04
CA LEU A 351 13.16 -0.91 -9.94
C LEU A 351 12.43 -0.14 -11.04
N PRO A 352 12.47 -0.63 -12.29
CA PRO A 352 11.88 0.06 -13.43
C PRO A 352 10.36 0.13 -13.30
N MET A 353 9.78 1.19 -13.84
CA MET A 353 8.33 1.47 -13.76
C MET A 353 7.62 1.36 -15.11
N ASP A 354 8.32 0.96 -16.18
CA ASP A 354 7.78 0.80 -17.53
C ASP A 354 6.83 -0.42 -17.65
N ASP A 355 7.06 -1.48 -16.89
CA ASP A 355 6.11 -2.58 -16.63
C ASP A 355 5.86 -2.69 -15.11
N GLY A 356 4.75 -2.10 -14.66
CA GLY A 356 4.38 -2.10 -13.24
C GLY A 356 4.08 -3.50 -12.67
N ASP A 357 3.70 -4.48 -13.50
CA ASP A 357 3.46 -5.84 -13.04
C ASP A 357 4.76 -6.63 -12.90
N GLU A 358 5.72 -6.38 -13.79
CA GLU A 358 7.08 -6.89 -13.62
C GLU A 358 7.73 -6.30 -12.35
N ASN A 359 7.61 -4.98 -12.14
CA ASN A 359 8.06 -4.33 -10.92
C ASN A 359 7.46 -5.01 -9.68
N ALA A 360 6.15 -5.23 -9.68
CA ALA A 360 5.45 -5.92 -8.61
C ALA A 360 5.99 -7.34 -8.39
N TYR A 361 6.25 -8.08 -9.46
CA TYR A 361 6.81 -9.43 -9.40
C TYR A 361 8.26 -9.45 -8.87
N LEU A 362 9.09 -8.45 -9.21
CA LEU A 362 10.43 -8.32 -8.66
C LEU A 362 10.41 -7.97 -7.17
N VAL A 363 9.50 -7.10 -6.73
CA VAL A 363 9.27 -6.85 -5.30
C VAL A 363 8.85 -8.12 -4.57
N ASN A 364 7.98 -8.94 -5.17
CA ASN A 364 7.57 -10.23 -4.62
C ASN A 364 8.78 -11.15 -4.41
N ALA A 365 9.61 -11.31 -5.44
CA ALA A 365 10.83 -12.11 -5.38
C ALA A 365 11.81 -11.57 -4.32
N LEU A 366 12.02 -10.26 -4.24
CA LEU A 366 12.88 -9.63 -3.22
C LEU A 366 12.39 -9.89 -1.80
N GLN A 367 11.10 -9.69 -1.54
CA GLN A 367 10.51 -9.98 -0.23
C GLN A 367 10.63 -11.47 0.12
N ARG A 368 10.46 -12.38 -0.85
CA ARG A 368 10.66 -13.83 -0.64
C ARG A 368 12.14 -14.22 -0.44
N TYR A 369 13.07 -13.47 -1.02
CA TYR A 369 14.50 -13.69 -0.86
C TYR A 369 15.03 -13.14 0.48
N ALA A 370 14.44 -12.06 0.98
CA ALA A 370 14.85 -11.40 2.21
C ALA A 370 14.90 -12.37 3.41
N THR A 371 15.90 -12.17 4.25
CA THR A 371 16.04 -12.83 5.56
C THR A 371 15.22 -12.11 6.60
N VAL A 372 15.28 -10.77 6.62
CA VAL A 372 14.46 -9.89 7.47
C VAL A 372 13.92 -8.77 6.61
N VAL A 373 12.65 -8.43 6.76
CA VAL A 373 12.06 -7.26 6.12
C VAL A 373 11.87 -6.15 7.15
N VAL A 374 12.24 -4.93 6.77
CA VAL A 374 12.15 -3.75 7.61
C VAL A 374 11.14 -2.78 7.01
N GLN A 375 10.29 -2.20 7.85
CA GLN A 375 9.45 -1.06 7.49
C GLN A 375 9.55 0.01 8.59
N LYS A 376 10.66 0.75 8.60
CA LYS A 376 10.96 1.75 9.63
C LYS A 376 10.35 3.12 9.32
N SER A 377 9.06 3.17 9.03
CA SER A 377 8.35 4.42 8.72
C SER A 377 8.31 5.37 9.93
N LEU A 378 8.42 6.69 9.71
CA LEU A 378 8.13 7.72 10.73
C LEU A 378 6.62 7.92 10.86
N ILE A 379 5.92 7.86 9.73
CA ILE A 379 4.47 8.00 9.65
C ILE A 379 3.97 7.01 8.61
N GLU A 380 2.88 6.30 8.93
CA GLU A 380 2.27 5.35 8.02
C GLU A 380 0.74 5.45 8.07
N GLY A 381 0.09 5.27 6.91
CA GLY A 381 -1.35 5.10 6.82
C GLY A 381 -1.73 3.70 7.35
N PHE A 382 -1.93 2.74 6.45
CA PHE A 382 -2.02 1.33 6.85
C PHE A 382 -0.66 0.62 6.72
N GLY A 383 -0.01 0.75 5.56
CA GLY A 383 1.28 0.12 5.27
C GLY A 383 1.13 -1.32 4.75
N LEU A 384 0.55 -1.52 3.56
CA LEU A 384 0.47 -2.84 2.93
C LEU A 384 1.86 -3.46 2.68
N THR A 385 2.90 -2.63 2.58
CA THR A 385 4.30 -3.07 2.50
C THR A 385 4.76 -3.87 3.73
N VAL A 386 3.99 -3.86 4.84
CA VAL A 386 4.15 -4.78 5.99
C VAL A 386 3.32 -6.05 5.81
N THR A 387 2.07 -5.94 5.36
CA THR A 387 1.20 -7.10 5.11
C THR A 387 1.80 -8.06 4.09
N GLU A 388 2.46 -7.52 3.05
CA GLU A 388 3.07 -8.27 1.95
C GLU A 388 4.18 -9.26 2.39
N PRO A 389 5.23 -8.85 3.15
CA PRO A 389 6.22 -9.77 3.68
C PRO A 389 5.65 -10.67 4.78
N MET A 390 4.72 -10.19 5.60
CA MET A 390 4.01 -11.04 6.56
C MET A 390 3.29 -12.21 5.86
N TRP A 391 2.58 -11.95 4.75
CA TRP A 391 1.94 -12.99 3.94
C TRP A 391 2.94 -14.03 3.40
N LYS A 392 4.14 -13.57 3.06
CA LYS A 392 5.25 -14.40 2.57
C LYS A 392 5.98 -15.16 3.68
N GLY A 393 5.48 -15.08 4.92
CA GLY A 393 6.06 -15.76 6.07
C GLY A 393 7.41 -15.18 6.49
N LYS A 394 7.65 -13.88 6.23
CA LYS A 394 8.91 -13.23 6.56
C LYS A 394 8.87 -12.58 7.93
N PRO A 395 9.96 -12.67 8.71
CA PRO A 395 10.06 -11.91 9.94
C PRO A 395 10.20 -10.41 9.59
N VAL A 396 9.40 -9.59 10.27
CA VAL A 396 9.33 -8.15 10.04
C VAL A 396 9.77 -7.38 11.27
N ILE A 397 10.62 -6.37 11.08
CA ILE A 397 10.88 -5.30 12.04
C ILE A 397 10.21 -4.04 11.50
N ALA A 398 9.36 -3.39 12.29
CA ALA A 398 8.69 -2.19 11.81
C ALA A 398 8.43 -1.18 12.93
N SER A 399 8.22 0.08 12.58
CA SER A 399 7.90 1.12 13.56
C SER A 399 6.50 0.95 14.13
N ARG A 400 6.30 1.22 15.42
CA ARG A 400 4.98 1.27 16.07
C ARG A 400 4.23 2.56 15.71
N VAL A 401 3.93 2.73 14.44
CA VAL A 401 3.23 3.92 13.92
C VAL A 401 2.09 3.50 13.01
N GLY A 402 1.00 4.25 13.05
CA GLY A 402 -0.08 4.05 12.11
C GLY A 402 -0.61 2.61 12.10
N GLY A 403 -1.05 2.12 10.93
CA GLY A 403 -1.59 0.77 10.80
C GLY A 403 -0.59 -0.36 10.92
N ILE A 404 0.72 -0.07 10.96
CA ILE A 404 1.75 -1.08 11.19
C ILE A 404 1.54 -1.75 12.56
N GLN A 405 1.22 -0.97 13.59
CA GLN A 405 1.03 -1.49 14.94
C GLN A 405 -0.23 -2.34 15.08
N ASP A 406 -1.22 -2.16 14.20
CA ASP A 406 -2.41 -3.01 14.16
C ASP A 406 -2.10 -4.32 13.44
N GLN A 407 -1.21 -4.28 12.44
CA GLN A 407 -0.80 -5.45 11.67
C GLN A 407 0.09 -6.40 12.45
N ILE A 408 1.04 -5.90 13.26
CA ILE A 408 2.02 -6.75 13.97
C ILE A 408 1.63 -6.88 15.44
N ILE A 409 1.58 -8.12 15.94
CA ILE A 409 1.64 -8.40 17.37
C ILE A 409 3.11 -8.53 17.76
N ASP A 410 3.60 -7.56 18.53
CA ASP A 410 5.00 -7.48 18.91
C ASP A 410 5.50 -8.73 19.65
N GLY A 411 6.62 -9.28 19.21
CA GLY A 411 7.21 -10.52 19.73
C GLY A 411 6.49 -11.81 19.32
N GLU A 412 5.35 -11.72 18.61
CA GLU A 412 4.58 -12.88 18.14
C GLU A 412 4.57 -12.99 16.62
N SER A 413 4.30 -11.90 15.90
CA SER A 413 4.16 -11.88 14.44
C SER A 413 5.09 -10.86 13.76
N GLY A 414 6.11 -10.41 14.48
CA GLY A 414 7.08 -9.38 14.10
C GLY A 414 7.65 -8.69 15.33
N LEU A 415 8.56 -7.74 15.13
CA LEU A 415 9.10 -6.87 16.18
C LEU A 415 8.72 -5.42 15.89
N LEU A 416 8.22 -4.71 16.90
CA LEU A 416 7.89 -3.29 16.81
C LEU A 416 8.94 -2.41 17.49
N LEU A 417 9.35 -1.36 16.79
CA LEU A 417 10.19 -0.29 17.34
C LEU A 417 9.28 0.79 17.90
N ASP A 418 9.37 1.06 19.20
CA ASP A 418 8.54 2.06 19.88
C ASP A 418 8.88 3.49 19.41
N ASP A 419 10.17 3.78 19.23
CA ASP A 419 10.68 5.02 18.63
C ASP A 419 11.40 4.69 17.32
N PRO A 420 10.88 5.12 16.15
CA PRO A 420 11.55 4.87 14.87
C PRO A 420 12.91 5.58 14.74
N THR A 421 13.21 6.58 15.58
CA THR A 421 14.47 7.33 15.56
C THR A 421 15.55 6.71 16.47
N ASP A 422 15.19 5.71 17.28
CA ASP A 422 16.13 4.94 18.09
C ASP A 422 16.82 3.87 17.22
N LEU A 423 17.98 4.22 16.67
CA LEU A 423 18.78 3.35 15.82
C LEU A 423 19.47 2.22 16.57
N ASP A 424 19.71 2.38 17.88
CA ASP A 424 20.29 1.32 18.72
C ASP A 424 19.27 0.19 18.92
N SER A 425 18.02 0.54 19.20
CA SER A 425 16.91 -0.44 19.27
C SER A 425 16.67 -1.13 17.92
N PHE A 426 16.83 -0.42 16.81
CA PHE A 426 16.79 -1.01 15.47
C PHE A 426 17.91 -2.04 15.26
N GLY A 427 19.16 -1.70 15.61
CA GLY A 427 20.30 -2.62 15.54
C GLY A 427 20.10 -3.87 16.40
N ALA A 428 19.64 -3.71 17.65
CA ALA A 428 19.34 -4.82 18.54
C ALA A 428 18.24 -5.75 18.01
N ALA A 429 17.21 -5.20 17.35
CA ALA A 429 16.18 -6.00 16.70
C ALA A 429 16.74 -6.81 15.51
N LEU A 430 17.65 -6.24 14.72
CA LEU A 430 18.34 -6.94 13.66
C LEU A 430 19.17 -8.11 14.21
N ASP A 431 19.99 -7.89 15.24
CA ASP A 431 20.79 -8.94 15.88
C ASP A 431 19.93 -10.11 16.34
N ARG A 432 18.81 -9.79 16.98
CA ARG A 432 17.89 -10.80 17.49
C ARG A 432 17.36 -11.70 16.38
N LEU A 433 16.90 -11.14 15.26
CA LEU A 433 16.31 -11.93 14.17
C LEU A 433 17.35 -12.60 13.28
N LEU A 434 18.53 -11.99 13.11
CA LEU A 434 19.63 -12.57 12.34
C LEU A 434 20.38 -13.66 13.12
N GLY A 435 20.39 -13.57 14.45
CA GLY A 435 21.05 -14.53 15.35
C GLY A 435 20.16 -15.72 15.76
N ASP A 436 18.85 -15.54 15.86
CA ASP A 436 17.89 -16.59 16.24
C ASP A 436 16.97 -16.97 15.06
N VAL A 437 17.44 -17.92 14.26
CA VAL A 437 16.72 -18.44 13.09
C VAL A 437 15.38 -19.09 13.48
N ALA A 438 15.30 -19.72 14.65
CA ALA A 438 14.07 -20.37 15.11
C ALA A 438 13.00 -19.34 15.48
N LEU A 439 13.39 -18.27 16.18
CA LEU A 439 12.52 -17.13 16.44
C LEU A 439 12.06 -16.47 15.14
N ALA A 440 12.99 -16.17 14.23
CA ALA A 440 12.67 -15.54 12.95
C ALA A 440 11.64 -16.36 12.14
N ALA A 441 11.82 -17.68 12.06
CA ALA A 441 10.87 -18.58 11.40
C ALA A 441 9.49 -18.57 12.09
N LYS A 442 9.46 -18.63 13.43
CA LYS A 442 8.22 -18.60 14.21
C LYS A 442 7.45 -17.29 14.02
N LEU A 443 8.13 -16.14 14.06
CA LEU A 443 7.49 -14.84 13.83
C LEU A 443 6.92 -14.74 12.41
N GLY A 444 7.65 -15.24 11.41
CA GLY A 444 7.19 -15.28 10.03
C GLY A 444 5.94 -16.15 9.84
N GLU A 445 5.91 -17.36 10.42
CA GLU A 445 4.75 -18.24 10.36
C GLU A 445 3.51 -17.60 10.99
N ASN A 446 3.65 -17.06 12.20
CA ASN A 446 2.57 -16.35 12.89
C ASN A 446 2.10 -15.11 12.11
N ALA A 447 3.02 -14.39 11.47
CA ALA A 447 2.70 -13.26 10.60
C ALA A 447 1.84 -13.67 9.40
N ARG A 448 2.17 -14.79 8.75
CA ARG A 448 1.38 -15.32 7.63
C ARG A 448 -0.02 -15.70 8.06
N GLU A 449 -0.17 -16.40 9.18
CA GLU A 449 -1.48 -16.79 9.70
C GLU A 449 -2.30 -15.58 10.13
N ARG A 450 -1.66 -14.56 10.71
CA ARG A 450 -2.32 -13.29 11.00
C ARG A 450 -2.87 -12.62 9.74
N VAL A 451 -2.08 -12.54 8.67
CA VAL A 451 -2.56 -11.99 7.38
C VAL A 451 -3.72 -12.81 6.83
N ARG A 452 -3.60 -14.14 6.81
CA ARG A 452 -4.69 -15.04 6.39
C ARG A 452 -5.99 -14.73 7.12
N ASN A 453 -5.90 -14.53 8.43
CA ASN A 453 -7.07 -14.36 9.30
C ASN A 453 -7.69 -12.95 9.27
N HIS A 454 -6.90 -11.92 8.97
CA HIS A 454 -7.34 -10.53 9.17
C HIS A 454 -7.29 -9.63 7.94
N TYR A 455 -6.41 -9.90 6.97
CA TYR A 455 -6.06 -8.94 5.93
C TYR A 455 -6.22 -9.49 4.50
N LEU A 456 -6.97 -10.58 4.31
CA LEU A 456 -7.41 -11.03 2.98
C LEU A 456 -8.74 -10.37 2.57
N GLY A 457 -8.97 -10.31 1.25
CA GLY A 457 -10.07 -9.54 0.64
C GLY A 457 -11.49 -10.01 1.02
N ASP A 458 -11.68 -11.26 1.41
CA ASP A 458 -13.01 -11.80 1.76
C ASP A 458 -13.64 -11.04 2.94
N ARG A 459 -12.85 -10.65 3.95
CA ARG A 459 -13.35 -9.87 5.09
C ARG A 459 -13.76 -8.47 4.67
N HIS A 460 -12.94 -7.84 3.83
CA HIS A 460 -13.22 -6.52 3.29
C HIS A 460 -14.54 -6.51 2.53
N LEU A 461 -14.73 -7.49 1.64
CA LEU A 461 -15.97 -7.65 0.88
C LEU A 461 -17.18 -7.84 1.80
N MET A 462 -17.09 -8.72 2.81
CA MET A 462 -18.17 -8.93 3.77
C MET A 462 -18.51 -7.65 4.56
N GLN A 463 -17.49 -6.90 5.01
CA GLN A 463 -17.71 -5.64 5.73
C GLN A 463 -18.34 -4.56 4.85
N TYR A 464 -18.07 -4.54 3.54
CA TYR A 464 -18.76 -3.67 2.58
C TYR A 464 -20.23 -4.05 2.42
N VAL A 465 -20.57 -5.33 2.40
CA VAL A 465 -21.99 -5.76 2.36
C VAL A 465 -22.73 -5.30 3.62
N ASP A 466 -22.15 -5.49 4.81
CA ASP A 466 -22.77 -5.04 6.06
C ASP A 466 -22.98 -3.52 6.09
N LEU A 467 -22.01 -2.75 5.55
CA LEU A 467 -22.13 -1.31 5.34
C LEU A 467 -23.29 -0.98 4.39
N PHE A 468 -23.37 -1.63 3.24
CA PHE A 468 -24.42 -1.33 2.25
C PHE A 468 -25.81 -1.68 2.79
N GLU A 469 -25.93 -2.74 3.59
CA GLU A 469 -27.19 -3.04 4.27
C GLU A 469 -27.62 -1.92 5.24
N GLN A 470 -26.68 -1.20 5.86
CA GLN A 470 -27.03 -0.04 6.67
C GLN A 470 -27.59 1.11 5.82
N LEU A 471 -27.08 1.30 4.60
CA LEU A 471 -27.52 2.39 3.71
C LEU A 471 -28.95 2.18 3.18
N TYR A 472 -29.36 0.94 2.98
CA TYR A 472 -30.69 0.57 2.46
C TYR A 472 -31.73 0.21 3.53
N ARG A 473 -31.41 0.40 4.82
CA ARG A 473 -32.36 0.29 5.93
C ARG A 473 -33.05 1.62 6.18
#